data_AF-A0A9J6AP37-F1
#
_entry.id   AF-A0A9J6AP37-F1
#
_cell.length_a   1.000
_cell.length_b   1.000
_cell.length_c   1.000
_cell.angle_alpha   90.00
_cell.angle_beta   90.00
_cell.angle_gamma   90.00
#
_symmetry.space_group_name_H-M   'P 1'
#
loop_
_entity.id
_entity.type
_entity.pdbx_description
1 polymer ?
#
loop_
_entity_poly.entity_id
_entity_poly.type
_entity_poly.pdbx_seq_one_letter_code
_entity_poly.pdbx_strand_id
1 'polypeptide(L)'
;MLDIEPAPLKWPRKPGMPNYDVFESEDCWFDGPPEGFNMTLSPFATMFNSLFTWISSSSLAFIYGHDENNNEEYLSINGREYPHKIVLSDGRSTEIKQTLAGCLARALPGLVADLRLPVPISTLEQGMVLLLNTMSFVDPLPAFRMKQWQLIVLLFLDALSVCRIPTLTPYMTGRRTSLPKVLDGAQISTAEYEIMKDLIIPIGRVPQFSVQSGG
;
A
#
# COMPACT_ATOMS: atom_id res chain seq x y z
N MET A 1 -45.41 13.94 -48.46
CA MET A 1 -44.86 13.40 -47.19
C MET A 1 -45.72 14.04 -46.11
N LEU A 2 -46.64 13.28 -45.52
CA LEU A 2 -47.69 13.80 -44.64
C LEU A 2 -47.17 13.84 -43.20
N ASP A 3 -47.12 15.05 -42.64
CA ASP A 3 -47.03 15.28 -41.20
C ASP A 3 -48.28 14.72 -40.51
N ILE A 4 -48.09 13.83 -39.53
CA ILE A 4 -49.16 13.33 -38.66
C ILE A 4 -48.95 13.92 -37.28
N GLU A 5 -49.77 14.92 -36.97
CA GLU A 5 -49.93 15.53 -35.66
C GLU A 5 -50.45 14.48 -34.65
N PRO A 6 -49.83 14.31 -33.47
CA PRO A 6 -50.27 13.31 -32.50
C PRO A 6 -51.58 13.75 -31.83
N ALA A 7 -52.58 12.87 -31.88
CA ALA A 7 -53.91 13.09 -31.35
C ALA A 7 -53.92 13.43 -29.83
N PRO A 8 -54.84 14.30 -29.36
CA PRO A 8 -54.89 14.70 -27.96
C PRO A 8 -55.43 13.57 -27.07
N LEU A 9 -54.66 13.21 -26.04
CA LEU A 9 -55.04 12.24 -25.02
C LEU A 9 -56.26 12.74 -24.22
N LYS A 10 -57.40 12.07 -24.42
CA LYS A 10 -58.75 12.48 -24.01
C LYS A 10 -59.11 12.17 -22.54
N TRP A 11 -58.17 11.85 -21.64
CA TRP A 11 -58.53 11.44 -20.28
C TRP A 11 -57.56 11.94 -19.20
N PRO A 12 -58.05 12.49 -18.07
CA PRO A 12 -57.20 12.88 -16.95
C PRO A 12 -56.65 11.64 -16.24
N ARG A 13 -55.35 11.63 -15.91
CA ARG A 13 -54.72 10.58 -15.12
C ARG A 13 -55.29 10.58 -13.68
N LYS A 14 -55.64 9.39 -13.18
CA LYS A 14 -56.08 9.20 -11.79
C LYS A 14 -54.93 9.51 -10.82
N PRO A 15 -55.14 10.26 -9.72
CA PRO A 15 -54.12 10.42 -8.70
C PRO A 15 -53.99 9.11 -7.90
N GLY A 16 -52.78 8.58 -7.77
CA GLY A 16 -52.49 7.49 -6.82
C GLY A 16 -52.06 6.14 -7.39
N MET A 17 -51.74 6.03 -8.68
CA MET A 17 -50.98 4.88 -9.21
C MET A 17 -49.51 5.30 -9.30
N PRO A 18 -48.57 4.67 -8.57
CA PRO A 18 -47.15 4.87 -8.82
C PRO A 18 -46.86 4.37 -10.24
N ASN A 19 -46.36 5.28 -11.08
CA ASN A 19 -45.91 4.97 -12.42
C ASN A 19 -44.67 4.09 -12.27
N TYR A 20 -44.81 2.78 -12.48
CA TYR A 20 -43.66 1.89 -12.59
C TYR A 20 -42.99 2.09 -13.95
N ASP A 21 -42.36 3.25 -14.13
CA ASP A 21 -41.17 3.37 -14.97
C ASP A 21 -39.97 3.26 -14.01
N VAL A 22 -39.74 2.06 -13.47
CA VAL A 22 -38.68 1.76 -12.48
C VAL A 22 -37.29 1.63 -13.14
N PHE A 23 -37.15 2.05 -14.39
CA PHE A 23 -35.88 2.14 -15.08
C PHE A 23 -35.80 3.46 -15.85
N GLU A 24 -35.81 4.58 -15.12
CA GLU A 24 -35.05 5.74 -15.57
C GLU A 24 -33.57 5.34 -15.49
N SER A 25 -33.03 5.02 -16.65
CA SER A 25 -31.68 4.51 -16.93
C SER A 25 -30.53 5.48 -16.61
N GLU A 26 -30.76 6.51 -15.79
CA GLU A 26 -29.79 7.57 -15.48
C GLU A 26 -29.13 7.47 -14.11
N ASP A 27 -29.49 6.48 -13.29
CA ASP A 27 -28.81 6.17 -12.01
C ASP A 27 -28.26 4.73 -12.02
N CYS A 28 -27.28 4.46 -12.88
CA CYS A 28 -26.51 3.23 -12.83
C CYS A 28 -25.48 3.31 -11.69
N TRP A 29 -25.34 2.24 -10.91
CA TRP A 29 -24.25 2.10 -9.92
C TRP A 29 -22.83 2.21 -10.52
N PHE A 30 -22.73 2.19 -11.86
CA PHE A 30 -21.50 2.33 -12.62
C PHE A 30 -21.33 3.73 -13.22
N ASP A 31 -22.22 4.68 -12.91
CA ASP A 31 -22.04 6.05 -13.33
C ASP A 31 -20.80 6.65 -12.69
N GLY A 32 -20.13 7.52 -13.44
CA GLY A 32 -18.95 8.24 -12.96
C GLY A 32 -19.28 8.99 -11.67
N PRO A 33 -18.27 9.25 -10.81
CA PRO A 33 -18.51 10.02 -9.61
C PRO A 33 -19.18 11.37 -9.97
N PRO A 34 -20.13 11.86 -9.15
CA PRO A 34 -20.88 13.07 -9.45
C PRO A 34 -19.99 14.25 -9.82
N GLU A 35 -20.48 15.16 -10.66
CA GLU A 35 -19.73 16.36 -11.04
C GLU A 35 -19.32 17.16 -9.79
N GLY A 36 -18.01 17.42 -9.65
CA GLY A 36 -17.43 18.07 -8.47
C GLY A 36 -17.07 17.14 -7.31
N PHE A 37 -17.21 15.81 -7.46
CA PHE A 37 -16.73 14.85 -6.47
C PHE A 37 -15.21 14.93 -6.30
N ASN A 38 -14.77 15.15 -5.08
CA ASN A 38 -13.36 15.14 -4.70
C ASN A 38 -13.17 14.18 -3.53
N MET A 39 -12.34 13.16 -3.73
CA MET A 39 -11.97 12.21 -2.69
C MET A 39 -10.54 12.46 -2.25
N THR A 40 -10.38 12.95 -1.04
CA THR A 40 -9.07 13.08 -0.40
C THR A 40 -8.89 11.96 0.60
N LEU A 41 -7.91 11.08 0.33
CA LEU A 41 -7.54 10.04 1.27
C LEU A 41 -6.73 10.63 2.43
N SER A 42 -6.90 10.06 3.62
CA SER A 42 -6.02 10.39 4.75
C SER A 42 -4.57 10.00 4.44
N PRO A 43 -3.58 10.59 5.15
CA PRO A 43 -2.19 10.14 5.09
C PRO A 43 -2.03 8.63 5.25
N PHE A 44 -2.73 8.06 6.24
CA PHE A 44 -2.73 6.63 6.51
C PHE A 44 -3.28 5.84 5.33
N ALA A 45 -4.48 6.16 4.84
CA ALA A 45 -5.11 5.43 3.74
C ALA A 45 -4.24 5.44 2.48
N THR A 46 -3.62 6.57 2.17
CA THR A 46 -2.71 6.70 1.03
C THR A 46 -1.46 5.82 1.18
N MET A 47 -0.83 5.84 2.37
CA MET A 47 0.36 5.01 2.65
C MET A 47 0.03 3.52 2.70
N PHE A 48 -1.04 3.14 3.38
CA PHE A 48 -1.51 1.77 3.46
C PHE A 48 -1.81 1.20 2.07
N ASN A 49 -2.58 1.92 1.24
CA ASN A 49 -2.91 1.47 -0.11
C ASN A 49 -1.67 1.31 -0.98
N SER A 50 -0.71 2.25 -0.88
CA SER A 50 0.54 2.18 -1.63
C SER A 50 1.40 0.99 -1.21
N LEU A 51 1.56 0.76 0.10
CA LEU A 51 2.28 -0.41 0.60
C LEU A 51 1.59 -1.70 0.18
N PHE A 52 0.26 -1.75 0.26
CA PHE A 52 -0.54 -2.91 -0.08
C PHE A 52 -0.36 -3.30 -1.55
N THR A 53 -0.31 -2.33 -2.48
CA THR A 53 -0.07 -2.61 -3.90
C THR A 53 1.39 -2.93 -4.22
N TRP A 54 2.35 -2.42 -3.43
CA TRP A 54 3.78 -2.67 -3.67
C TRP A 54 4.25 -4.04 -3.17
N ILE A 55 3.73 -4.51 -2.03
CA ILE A 55 4.22 -5.73 -1.41
C ILE A 55 3.72 -6.96 -2.17
N SER A 56 4.64 -7.86 -2.48
CA SER A 56 4.37 -9.13 -3.16
C SER A 56 4.73 -10.31 -2.24
N SER A 57 4.34 -11.51 -2.64
CA SER A 57 4.82 -12.75 -2.00
C SER A 57 6.34 -12.87 -2.01
N SER A 58 7.00 -12.37 -3.06
CA SER A 58 8.46 -12.34 -3.18
C SER A 58 9.10 -11.37 -2.18
N SER A 59 8.41 -10.28 -1.84
CA SER A 59 8.86 -9.37 -0.77
C SER A 59 8.86 -10.04 0.59
N LEU A 60 7.83 -10.84 0.90
CA LEU A 60 7.79 -11.58 2.16
C LEU A 60 8.88 -12.66 2.20
N ALA A 61 9.01 -13.48 1.15
CA ALA A 61 10.08 -14.47 1.05
C ALA A 61 11.46 -13.83 1.26
N PHE A 62 11.69 -12.67 0.64
CA PHE A 62 12.91 -11.91 0.85
C PHE A 62 13.05 -11.44 2.31
N ILE A 63 12.04 -10.80 2.90
CA ILE A 63 12.10 -10.30 4.29
C ILE A 63 12.45 -11.42 5.29
N TYR A 64 11.87 -12.61 5.12
CA TYR A 64 12.06 -13.76 6.02
C TYR A 64 13.29 -14.61 5.72
N GLY A 65 14.10 -14.23 4.72
CA GLY A 65 15.39 -14.89 4.46
C GLY A 65 15.32 -16.08 3.51
N HIS A 66 14.19 -16.32 2.84
CA HIS A 66 14.03 -17.38 1.85
C HIS A 66 14.49 -16.93 0.46
N ASP A 67 14.74 -17.92 -0.40
CA ASP A 67 15.06 -17.70 -1.81
C ASP A 67 13.80 -17.33 -2.62
N GLU A 68 13.99 -16.67 -3.77
CA GLU A 68 12.88 -16.20 -4.62
C GLU A 68 11.94 -17.33 -5.07
N ASN A 69 12.43 -18.57 -5.11
CA ASN A 69 11.65 -19.76 -5.50
C ASN A 69 10.65 -20.23 -4.44
N ASN A 70 10.74 -19.73 -3.19
CA ASN A 70 9.84 -20.11 -2.09
C ASN A 70 8.69 -19.10 -1.90
N ASN A 71 8.43 -18.22 -2.87
CA ASN A 71 7.38 -17.21 -2.76
C ASN A 71 5.94 -17.80 -2.73
N GLU A 72 5.74 -19.04 -3.18
CA GLU A 72 4.45 -19.75 -3.13
C GLU A 72 3.90 -19.88 -1.70
N GLU A 73 4.77 -20.12 -0.71
CA GLU A 73 4.39 -20.23 0.70
C GLU A 73 3.86 -18.91 1.28
N TYR A 74 4.14 -17.80 0.60
CA TYR A 74 3.79 -16.45 1.02
C TYR A 74 2.59 -15.86 0.30
N LEU A 75 1.92 -16.62 -0.59
CA LEU A 75 0.76 -16.14 -1.33
C LEU A 75 -0.45 -15.82 -0.45
N SER A 76 -0.60 -16.51 0.69
CA SER A 76 -1.66 -16.23 1.65
C SER A 76 -1.14 -16.39 3.07
N ILE A 77 -1.13 -15.31 3.84
CA ILE A 77 -0.70 -15.28 5.24
C ILE A 77 -1.79 -14.64 6.08
N ASN A 78 -2.23 -15.33 7.14
CA ASN A 78 -3.28 -14.86 8.05
C ASN A 78 -4.58 -14.43 7.33
N GLY A 79 -4.94 -15.11 6.24
CA GLY A 79 -6.12 -14.79 5.43
C GLY A 79 -5.98 -13.56 4.52
N ARG A 80 -4.77 -12.97 4.42
CA ARG A 80 -4.44 -11.92 3.46
C ARG A 80 -3.66 -12.50 2.29
N GLU A 81 -4.08 -12.14 1.09
CA GLU A 81 -3.38 -12.49 -0.14
C GLU A 81 -2.22 -11.53 -0.42
N TYR A 82 -1.10 -12.09 -0.87
CA TYR A 82 0.06 -11.35 -1.35
C TYR A 82 0.36 -11.83 -2.77
N PRO A 83 0.08 -11.01 -3.80
CA PRO A 83 0.20 -11.45 -5.18
C PRO A 83 1.65 -11.71 -5.55
N HIS A 84 1.86 -12.49 -6.62
CA HIS A 84 3.17 -12.54 -7.26
C HIS A 84 3.60 -11.16 -7.73
N LYS A 85 4.92 -10.94 -7.79
CA LYS A 85 5.49 -9.69 -8.27
C LYS A 85 5.04 -9.40 -9.71
N ILE A 86 4.52 -8.21 -9.94
CA ILE A 86 4.09 -7.74 -11.26
C ILE A 86 5.13 -6.76 -11.80
N VAL A 87 5.54 -6.98 -13.05
CA VAL A 87 6.43 -6.07 -13.80
C VAL A 87 5.79 -5.76 -15.14
N LEU A 88 5.56 -4.48 -15.40
CA LEU A 88 5.02 -4.01 -16.68
C LEU A 88 6.11 -4.12 -17.76
N SER A 89 5.73 -4.62 -18.93
CA SER A 89 6.65 -4.85 -20.06
C SER A 89 7.10 -3.56 -20.76
N ASP A 90 6.43 -2.44 -20.50
CA ASP A 90 6.70 -1.12 -21.08
C ASP A 90 7.80 -0.33 -20.38
N GLY A 91 8.45 -0.91 -19.35
CA GLY A 91 9.53 -0.26 -18.62
C GLY A 91 9.08 0.69 -17.50
N ARG A 92 7.78 1.04 -17.41
CA ARG A 92 7.27 1.97 -16.39
C ARG A 92 7.56 1.50 -14.95
N SER A 93 7.47 0.21 -14.69
CA SER A 93 7.82 -0.35 -13.37
C SER A 93 9.25 -0.03 -12.96
N THR A 94 10.18 0.04 -13.91
CA THR A 94 11.58 0.40 -13.65
C THR A 94 11.73 1.88 -13.34
N GLU A 95 11.04 2.75 -14.07
CA GLU A 95 11.05 4.20 -13.85
C GLU A 95 10.43 4.57 -12.49
N ILE A 96 9.30 3.95 -12.15
CA ILE A 96 8.63 4.11 -10.85
C ILE A 96 9.56 3.65 -9.72
N LYS A 97 10.19 2.47 -9.87
CA LYS A 97 11.15 1.94 -8.89
C LYS A 97 12.35 2.88 -8.69
N GLN A 98 12.93 3.41 -9.78
CA GLN A 98 14.04 4.35 -9.69
C GLN A 98 13.66 5.65 -8.98
N THR A 99 12.46 6.18 -9.30
CA THR A 99 11.92 7.37 -8.63
C THR A 99 11.69 7.12 -7.14
N LEU A 100 11.12 5.95 -6.80
CA LEU A 100 10.92 5.54 -5.41
C LEU A 100 12.25 5.41 -4.67
N ALA A 101 13.24 4.75 -5.27
CA ALA A 101 14.58 4.64 -4.69
C ALA A 101 15.20 6.02 -4.41
N GLY A 102 15.04 6.98 -5.31
CA GLY A 102 15.47 8.37 -5.09
C GLY A 102 14.72 9.09 -3.97
N CYS A 103 13.42 8.83 -3.78
CA CYS A 103 12.66 9.34 -2.65
C CYS A 103 13.15 8.75 -1.31
N LEU A 104 13.40 7.44 -1.26
CA LEU A 104 13.91 6.76 -0.07
C LEU A 104 15.33 7.21 0.28
N ALA A 105 16.22 7.33 -0.70
CA ALA A 105 17.60 7.79 -0.51
C ALA A 105 17.65 9.21 0.07
N ARG A 106 16.72 10.09 -0.32
CA ARG A 106 16.60 11.43 0.28
C ARG A 106 16.08 11.36 1.72
N ALA A 107 15.12 10.49 2.00
CA ALA A 107 14.49 10.38 3.32
C ALA A 107 15.35 9.69 4.38
N LEU A 108 16.21 8.77 3.96
CA LEU A 108 16.99 7.90 4.84
C LEU A 108 17.96 8.66 5.77
N PRO A 109 18.81 9.61 5.33
CA PRO A 109 19.80 10.24 6.21
C PRO A 109 19.18 10.93 7.43
N GLY A 110 18.06 11.62 7.23
CA GLY A 110 17.34 12.28 8.33
C GLY A 110 16.82 11.28 9.36
N LEU A 111 16.27 10.16 8.91
CA LEU A 111 15.79 9.11 9.80
C LEU A 111 16.95 8.41 10.53
N VAL A 112 18.05 8.11 9.84
CA VAL A 112 19.25 7.48 10.43
C VAL A 112 19.82 8.34 11.55
N ALA A 113 19.89 9.65 11.34
CA ALA A 113 20.33 10.61 12.36
C ALA A 113 19.37 10.66 13.55
N ASP A 114 18.05 10.75 13.30
CA ASP A 114 17.02 10.80 14.34
C ASP A 114 16.99 9.53 15.20
N LEU A 115 17.17 8.36 14.58
CA LEU A 115 17.20 7.07 15.26
C LEU A 115 18.58 6.71 15.84
N ARG A 116 19.64 7.44 15.44
CA ARG A 116 21.05 7.14 15.77
C ARG A 116 21.42 5.69 15.44
N LEU A 117 21.15 5.27 14.20
CA LEU A 117 21.50 3.92 13.75
C LEU A 117 23.02 3.81 13.57
N PRO A 118 23.65 2.70 14.03
CA PRO A 118 25.09 2.50 13.91
C PRO A 118 25.49 1.94 12.54
N VAL A 119 24.52 1.58 11.71
CA VAL A 119 24.72 0.92 10.42
C VAL A 119 25.02 1.99 9.35
N PRO A 120 26.05 1.80 8.50
CA PRO A 120 26.33 2.71 7.41
C PRO A 120 25.11 2.91 6.50
N ILE A 121 24.86 4.16 6.09
CA ILE A 121 23.74 4.52 5.19
C ILE A 121 23.77 3.67 3.91
N SER A 122 24.96 3.46 3.33
CA SER A 122 25.12 2.64 2.12
C SER A 122 24.62 1.20 2.28
N THR A 123 24.82 0.58 3.45
CA THR A 123 24.31 -0.77 3.74
C THR A 123 22.79 -0.77 3.82
N LEU A 124 22.20 0.27 4.42
CA LEU A 124 20.75 0.43 4.51
C LEU A 124 20.13 0.65 3.13
N GLU A 125 20.75 1.49 2.29
CA GLU A 125 20.32 1.74 0.91
C GLU A 125 20.38 0.48 0.07
N GLN A 126 21.47 -0.29 0.14
CA GLN A 126 21.60 -1.55 -0.58
C GLN A 126 20.50 -2.53 -0.17
N GLY A 127 20.23 -2.67 1.14
CA GLY A 127 19.14 -3.51 1.64
C GLY A 127 17.78 -3.08 1.10
N MET A 128 17.50 -1.78 1.08
CA MET A 128 16.26 -1.25 0.49
C MET A 128 16.18 -1.49 -1.02
N VAL A 129 17.26 -1.27 -1.77
CA VAL A 129 17.27 -1.54 -3.22
C VAL A 129 16.96 -3.01 -3.52
N LEU A 130 17.50 -3.93 -2.74
CA LEU A 130 17.18 -5.36 -2.86
C LEU A 130 15.71 -5.65 -2.52
N LEU A 131 15.17 -5.04 -1.46
CA LEU A 131 13.75 -5.15 -1.12
C LEU A 131 12.85 -4.56 -2.23
N LEU A 132 13.20 -3.42 -2.82
CA LEU A 132 12.43 -2.85 -3.93
C LEU A 132 12.44 -3.78 -5.16
N ASN A 133 13.49 -4.56 -5.35
CA ASN A 133 13.54 -5.52 -6.46
C ASN A 133 12.53 -6.66 -6.30
N THR A 134 11.92 -6.87 -5.15
CA THR A 134 10.89 -7.90 -4.94
C THR A 134 9.48 -7.35 -5.03
N MET A 135 9.30 -6.02 -5.02
CA MET A 135 8.01 -5.35 -5.00
C MET A 135 7.41 -5.14 -6.41
N SER A 136 6.11 -4.86 -6.45
CA SER A 136 5.32 -4.55 -7.65
C SER A 136 5.13 -3.04 -7.81
N PHE A 137 5.48 -2.49 -8.97
CA PHE A 137 5.29 -1.07 -9.25
C PHE A 137 4.47 -0.88 -10.52
N VAL A 138 3.16 -0.76 -10.34
CA VAL A 138 2.17 -0.67 -11.43
C VAL A 138 1.56 0.73 -11.49
N ASP A 139 1.28 1.32 -10.33
CA ASP A 139 0.64 2.62 -10.20
C ASP A 139 1.65 3.77 -10.00
N PRO A 140 1.28 5.02 -10.36
CA PRO A 140 2.07 6.20 -10.05
C PRO A 140 2.37 6.34 -8.55
N LEU A 141 3.54 6.89 -8.22
CA LEU A 141 3.87 7.14 -6.82
C LEU A 141 2.98 8.23 -6.23
N PRO A 142 2.48 8.03 -5.00
CA PRO A 142 1.76 9.07 -4.27
C PRO A 142 2.69 10.25 -3.96
N ALA A 143 2.12 11.44 -3.91
CA ALA A 143 2.83 12.69 -3.59
C ALA A 143 3.11 12.83 -2.08
N PHE A 144 3.85 11.88 -1.51
CA PHE A 144 4.17 11.88 -0.08
C PHE A 144 5.08 13.06 0.31
N ARG A 145 4.77 13.63 1.47
CA ARG A 145 5.63 14.58 2.17
C ARG A 145 6.87 13.88 2.70
N MET A 146 7.91 14.66 2.98
CA MET A 146 9.19 14.12 3.48
C MET A 146 9.04 13.26 4.74
N LYS A 147 8.16 13.67 5.67
CA LYS A 147 7.88 12.90 6.90
C LYS A 147 7.17 11.57 6.64
N GLN A 148 6.33 11.50 5.59
CA GLN A 148 5.70 10.25 5.16
C GLN A 148 6.74 9.32 4.52
N TRP A 149 7.65 9.85 3.69
CA TRP A 149 8.77 9.05 3.18
C TRP A 149 9.67 8.50 4.29
N GLN A 150 9.95 9.29 5.34
CA GLN A 150 10.69 8.80 6.51
C GLN A 150 9.97 7.64 7.20
N LEU A 151 8.64 7.65 7.25
CA LEU A 151 7.86 6.54 7.79
C LEU A 151 7.94 5.29 6.92
N ILE A 152 7.86 5.43 5.59
CA ILE A 152 8.05 4.30 4.66
C ILE A 152 9.45 3.70 4.82
N VAL A 153 10.50 4.54 4.92
CA VAL A 153 11.87 4.08 5.20
C VAL A 153 11.91 3.34 6.54
N LEU A 154 11.28 3.86 7.59
CA LEU A 154 11.25 3.18 8.89
C LEU A 154 10.62 1.79 8.78
N LEU A 155 9.49 1.65 8.09
CA LEU A 155 8.83 0.36 7.87
C LEU A 155 9.71 -0.62 7.10
N PHE A 156 10.42 -0.17 6.06
CA PHE A 156 11.35 -1.01 5.30
C PHE A 156 12.57 -1.41 6.12
N LEU A 157 13.13 -0.51 6.93
CA LEU A 157 14.20 -0.86 7.86
C LEU A 157 13.74 -1.87 8.91
N ASP A 158 12.51 -1.72 9.40
CA ASP A 158 11.89 -2.66 10.33
C ASP A 158 11.76 -4.05 9.69
N ALA A 159 11.29 -4.12 8.45
CA ALA A 159 11.21 -5.37 7.70
C ALA A 159 12.58 -6.00 7.44
N LEU A 160 13.54 -5.22 6.94
CA LEU A 160 14.91 -5.69 6.70
C LEU A 160 15.57 -6.20 7.98
N SER A 161 15.23 -5.62 9.13
CA SER A 161 15.81 -6.03 10.40
C SER A 161 15.38 -7.43 10.88
N VAL A 162 14.38 -8.05 10.25
CA VAL A 162 13.93 -9.42 10.56
C VAL A 162 15.05 -10.43 10.24
N CYS A 163 15.45 -10.56 8.97
CA CYS A 163 16.52 -11.50 8.56
C CYS A 163 17.67 -10.86 7.77
N ARG A 164 17.48 -9.69 7.14
CA ARG A 164 18.46 -9.13 6.19
C ARG A 164 19.51 -8.23 6.84
N ILE A 165 19.13 -7.45 7.84
CA ILE A 165 20.01 -6.56 8.61
C ILE A 165 19.71 -6.72 10.11
N PRO A 166 19.98 -7.91 10.70
CA PRO A 166 19.58 -8.23 12.07
C PRO A 166 20.18 -7.29 13.13
N THR A 167 21.29 -6.60 12.81
CA THR A 167 21.90 -5.56 13.65
C THR A 167 20.95 -4.39 13.96
N LEU A 168 19.92 -4.18 13.15
CA LEU A 168 18.87 -3.18 13.38
C LEU A 168 17.78 -3.64 14.36
N THR A 169 17.65 -4.93 14.66
CA THR A 169 16.57 -5.44 15.53
C THR A 169 16.42 -4.70 16.86
N PRO A 170 17.48 -4.44 17.67
CA PRO A 170 17.32 -3.72 18.93
C PRO A 170 16.90 -2.25 18.75
N TYR A 171 17.02 -1.70 17.53
CA TYR A 171 16.60 -0.35 17.18
C TYR A 171 15.12 -0.30 16.78
N MET A 172 14.54 -1.42 16.37
CA MET A 172 13.16 -1.53 15.89
C MET A 172 12.20 -2.09 16.95
N THR A 173 12.69 -2.95 17.85
CA THR A 173 11.88 -3.53 18.94
C THR A 173 11.84 -2.66 20.20
N GLY A 174 12.85 -1.83 20.40
CA GLY A 174 12.88 -0.87 21.49
C GLY A 174 11.99 0.32 21.18
N ARG A 175 11.01 0.64 22.04
CA ARG A 175 10.22 1.89 21.97
C ARG A 175 11.14 3.09 22.19
N ARG A 176 11.82 3.53 21.13
CA ARG A 176 12.68 4.71 21.21
C ARG A 176 11.83 5.97 21.25
N THR A 177 12.34 6.95 21.97
CA THR A 177 11.81 8.32 22.11
C THR A 177 11.62 9.06 20.77
N SER A 178 12.23 8.57 19.69
CA SER A 178 12.14 9.14 18.34
C SER A 178 10.97 8.61 17.52
N LEU A 179 10.44 7.41 17.81
CA LEU A 179 9.30 6.84 17.07
C LEU A 179 8.06 7.76 17.13
N PRO A 180 7.64 8.29 18.29
CA PRO A 180 6.51 9.21 18.35
C PRO A 180 6.70 10.47 17.49
N LYS A 181 7.93 10.97 17.36
CA LYS A 181 8.22 12.17 16.54
C LYS A 181 8.09 11.89 15.04
N VAL A 182 8.50 10.71 14.58
CA VAL A 182 8.37 10.31 13.18
C VAL A 182 6.90 10.10 12.83
N LEU A 183 6.15 9.44 13.71
CA LEU A 183 4.71 9.21 13.56
C LEU A 183 3.90 10.51 13.53
N ASP A 184 4.14 11.42 14.48
CA ASP A 184 3.50 12.73 14.55
C ASP A 184 3.77 13.56 13.30
N GLY A 185 5.03 13.61 12.84
CA GLY A 185 5.40 14.31 11.61
C GLY A 185 4.73 13.76 10.35
N ALA A 186 4.44 12.46 10.32
CA ALA A 186 3.72 11.81 9.22
C ALA A 186 2.19 11.92 9.34
N GLN A 187 1.68 12.45 10.47
CA GLN A 187 0.27 12.46 10.85
C GLN A 187 -0.32 11.05 10.94
N ILE A 188 0.39 10.16 11.62
CA ILE A 188 0.04 8.75 11.80
C ILE A 188 0.02 8.40 13.27
N SER A 189 -1.01 7.69 13.71
CA SER A 189 -1.12 7.16 15.06
C SER A 189 -0.29 5.86 15.23
N THR A 190 0.00 5.50 16.48
CA THR A 190 0.68 4.23 16.76
C THR A 190 -0.12 3.02 16.26
N ALA A 191 -1.45 3.04 16.36
CA ALA A 191 -2.29 1.93 15.89
C ALA A 191 -2.23 1.77 14.37
N GLU A 192 -2.30 2.87 13.62
CA GLU A 192 -2.14 2.87 12.17
C GLU A 192 -0.75 2.40 11.74
N TYR A 193 0.29 2.77 12.49
CA TYR A 193 1.65 2.27 12.25
C TYR A 193 1.74 0.74 12.43
N GLU A 194 1.18 0.19 13.51
CA GLU A 194 1.18 -1.27 13.71
C GLU A 194 0.39 -1.99 12.60
N ILE A 195 -0.72 -1.42 12.12
CA ILE A 195 -1.46 -1.99 10.97
C ILE A 195 -0.60 -2.04 9.69
N MET A 196 0.15 -0.97 9.39
CA MET A 196 1.07 -0.96 8.24
C MET A 196 2.27 -1.91 8.45
N LYS A 197 2.70 -2.08 9.69
CA LYS A 197 3.76 -3.01 10.04
C LYS A 197 3.31 -4.46 9.86
N ASP A 198 2.11 -4.81 10.30
CA ASP A 198 1.50 -6.13 10.07
C ASP A 198 1.31 -6.46 8.60
N LEU A 199 1.26 -5.44 7.73
CA LEU A 199 1.25 -5.63 6.28
C LEU A 199 2.59 -6.11 5.72
N ILE A 200 3.70 -5.58 6.22
CA ILE A 200 5.05 -5.90 5.72
C ILE A 200 5.65 -7.09 6.49
N ILE A 201 5.30 -7.26 7.76
CA ILE A 201 5.84 -8.29 8.65
C ILE A 201 4.67 -9.12 9.26
N PRO A 202 3.88 -9.83 8.43
CA PRO A 202 2.65 -10.48 8.88
C PRO A 202 2.86 -11.69 9.83
N ILE A 203 4.04 -12.30 9.84
CA ILE A 203 4.41 -13.45 10.70
C ILE A 203 5.14 -12.96 11.97
N GLY A 204 5.27 -11.64 12.12
CA GLY A 204 6.10 -11.03 13.15
C GLY A 204 7.59 -11.29 12.93
N ARG A 205 8.38 -11.20 13.99
CA ARG A 205 9.86 -11.22 13.89
C ARG A 205 10.48 -12.60 14.10
N VAL A 206 9.67 -13.66 14.17
CA VAL A 206 10.14 -15.02 14.51
C VAL A 206 10.35 -15.80 13.21
N PRO A 207 11.60 -16.18 12.86
CA PRO A 207 11.89 -16.89 11.60
C PRO A 207 11.38 -18.35 11.55
N GLN A 208 10.60 -18.82 12.53
CA GLN A 208 10.36 -20.25 12.79
C GLN A 208 8.90 -20.71 12.75
N PHE A 209 7.94 -19.89 12.29
CA PHE A 209 6.60 -20.43 11.97
C PHE A 209 6.58 -21.00 10.55
N SER A 210 7.48 -21.96 10.29
CA SER A 210 7.30 -22.93 9.23
C SER A 210 6.17 -23.88 9.66
N VAL A 211 5.03 -23.79 8.97
CA VAL A 211 4.19 -24.95 8.66
C VAL A 211 3.83 -25.84 9.85
N GLN A 212 3.00 -25.35 10.76
CA GLN A 212 2.30 -26.24 11.69
C GLN A 212 0.93 -25.69 12.08
N SER A 213 -0.06 -25.90 11.21
CA SER A 213 -1.42 -26.22 11.63
C SER A 213 -2.19 -26.82 10.46
N GLY A 214 -1.77 -28.01 10.03
CA GLY A 214 -2.69 -29.02 9.51
C GLY A 214 -3.14 -29.87 10.69
N GLY A 215 -4.38 -29.66 11.13
CA GLY A 215 -5.11 -30.49 12.08
C GLY A 215 -6.50 -30.72 11.54
#